data_AF-A0A8R7VB38-F1
#
_entry.id   AF-A0A8R7VB38-F1
#
_cell.length_a   1.000
_cell.length_b   1.000
_cell.length_c   1.000
_cell.angle_alpha   90.00
_cell.angle_beta   90.00
_cell.angle_gamma   90.00
#
_symmetry.space_group_name_H-M   'P 1'
#
loop_
_entity.id
_entity.type
_entity.pdbx_description
1 polymer ?
#
loop_
_entity_poly.entity_id
_entity_poly.type
_entity_poly.pdbx_seq_one_letter_code
_entity_poly.pdbx_strand_id
1 'polypeptide(L)'
;MPEGFPTALRGHIICGCAPQVLILNHPAVGCFVTHCGWNSILEAVSAGVPMVTWPRYTDQFYNEKLVVEVLELGVSVGAKDYVSSTEPEAHQVIGGGVIAESVRRLMEVRGEAIRKKAQDLGVKARNAAEKGGSSYGDIGRLVNELMVRRSAQRD
;
A
#
# COMPACT_ATOMS: atom_id res chain seq x y z
N MET A 1 21.25 -11.86 7.05
CA MET A 1 20.54 -12.78 6.12
C MET A 1 21.10 -14.18 6.35
N PRO A 2 20.28 -15.25 6.35
CA PRO A 2 20.79 -16.61 6.54
C PRO A 2 21.81 -16.98 5.46
N GLU A 3 22.77 -17.83 5.82
CA GLU A 3 23.76 -18.37 4.88
C GLU A 3 23.07 -19.14 3.74
N GLY A 4 23.54 -18.98 2.50
CA GLY A 4 22.95 -19.63 1.32
C GLY A 4 21.61 -19.05 0.81
N PHE A 5 21.05 -18.04 1.47
CA PHE A 5 19.80 -17.41 1.02
C PHE A 5 19.87 -16.69 -0.36
N PRO A 6 20.95 -15.97 -0.75
CA PRO A 6 20.96 -15.24 -2.03
C PRO A 6 21.10 -16.17 -3.25
N THR A 7 21.47 -17.43 -3.05
CA THR A 7 21.58 -18.45 -4.11
C THR A 7 20.34 -19.33 -4.24
N ALA A 8 19.29 -19.07 -3.46
CA ALA A 8 18.01 -19.76 -3.59
C ALA A 8 17.29 -19.36 -4.91
N LEU A 9 16.89 -20.37 -5.71
CA LEU A 9 16.37 -20.23 -7.08
C LEU A 9 15.02 -19.47 -7.23
N ARG A 10 14.40 -18.97 -6.17
CA ARG A 10 13.03 -18.42 -6.19
C ARG A 10 12.88 -17.04 -5.54
N GLY A 11 13.85 -16.15 -5.72
CA GLY A 11 13.74 -14.76 -5.27
C GLY A 11 14.84 -13.86 -5.83
N HIS A 12 14.57 -12.56 -5.88
CA HIS A 12 15.55 -11.53 -6.20
C HIS A 12 15.70 -10.59 -5.01
N ILE A 13 16.93 -10.21 -4.70
CA ILE A 13 17.25 -9.25 -3.64
C ILE A 13 17.83 -8.02 -4.31
N ILE A 14 17.19 -6.87 -4.10
CA ILE A 14 17.68 -5.57 -4.55
C ILE A 14 18.14 -4.83 -3.30
N CYS A 15 19.43 -4.53 -3.22
CA CYS A 15 20.00 -3.71 -2.15
C CYS A 15 20.00 -2.25 -2.58
N GLY A 16 19.28 -1.39 -1.86
CA GLY A 16 19.15 0.03 -2.18
C GLY A 16 17.82 0.35 -2.87
N CYS A 17 17.85 1.25 -3.85
CA CYS A 17 16.64 1.71 -4.53
C CYS A 17 16.16 0.69 -5.57
N ALA A 18 14.91 0.25 -5.44
CA ALA A 18 14.21 -0.52 -6.47
C ALA A 18 13.26 0.39 -7.27
N PRO A 19 13.01 0.10 -8.56
CA PRO A 19 12.02 0.83 -9.34
C PRO A 19 10.59 0.41 -8.92
N GLN A 20 10.19 0.75 -7.69
CA GLN A 20 8.99 0.25 -7.00
C GLN A 20 7.70 0.39 -7.82
N VAL A 21 7.48 1.55 -8.44
CA VAL A 21 6.29 1.79 -9.28
C VAL A 21 6.27 0.85 -10.49
N LEU A 22 7.41 0.63 -11.15
CA LEU A 22 7.48 -0.29 -12.28
C LEU A 22 7.26 -1.75 -11.85
N ILE A 23 7.80 -2.13 -10.68
CA ILE A 23 7.61 -3.46 -10.10
C ILE A 23 6.13 -3.68 -9.79
N LEU A 24 5.48 -2.77 -9.05
CA LEU A 24 4.08 -2.93 -8.66
C LEU A 24 3.12 -2.97 -9.86
N ASN A 25 3.42 -2.26 -10.95
CA ASN A 25 2.60 -2.29 -12.17
C ASN A 25 2.89 -3.51 -13.07
N HIS A 26 3.82 -4.40 -12.69
CA HIS A 26 4.14 -5.57 -13.49
C HIS A 26 3.15 -6.72 -13.21
N PRO A 27 2.60 -7.40 -14.25
CA PRO A 27 1.57 -8.44 -14.07
C PRO A 27 2.02 -9.67 -13.26
N ALA A 28 3.33 -9.86 -13.10
CA ALA A 28 3.88 -10.94 -12.27
C ALA A 28 3.79 -10.67 -10.75
N VAL A 29 3.48 -9.44 -10.32
CA VAL A 29 3.36 -9.10 -8.91
C VAL A 29 1.96 -9.47 -8.40
N GLY A 30 1.91 -10.43 -7.48
CA GLY A 30 0.64 -10.91 -6.90
C GLY A 30 0.23 -10.26 -5.58
N CYS A 31 1.18 -9.71 -4.82
CA CYS A 31 0.92 -8.98 -3.56
C CYS A 31 2.09 -8.09 -3.16
N PHE A 32 1.85 -7.13 -2.27
CA PHE A 32 2.85 -6.22 -1.73
C PHE A 32 2.87 -6.27 -0.20
N VAL A 33 4.03 -6.57 0.40
CA VAL A 33 4.21 -6.48 1.86
C VAL A 33 4.62 -5.06 2.20
N THR A 34 3.88 -4.38 3.07
CA THR A 34 4.08 -2.95 3.36
C THR A 34 3.86 -2.61 4.83
N HIS A 35 4.54 -1.56 5.31
CA HIS A 35 4.31 -0.99 6.62
C HIS A 35 3.08 -0.08 6.70
N CYS A 36 2.25 0.00 5.65
CA CYS A 36 0.99 0.75 5.64
C CYS A 36 1.17 2.28 5.72
N GLY A 37 2.34 2.80 5.30
CA GLY A 37 2.48 4.22 5.04
C GLY A 37 1.54 4.64 3.90
N TRP A 38 0.90 5.81 4.02
CA TRP A 38 -0.15 6.22 3.09
C TRP A 38 0.28 6.23 1.62
N ASN A 39 1.51 6.66 1.34
CA ASN A 39 2.06 6.63 -0.03
C ASN A 39 2.16 5.20 -0.59
N SER A 40 2.68 4.25 0.20
CA SER A 40 2.77 2.85 -0.23
C SER A 40 1.42 2.22 -0.47
N ILE A 41 0.39 2.62 0.30
CA ILE A 41 -0.99 2.19 0.07
C ILE A 41 -1.51 2.77 -1.23
N LEU A 42 -1.32 4.07 -1.49
CA LEU A 42 -1.76 4.69 -2.73
C LEU A 42 -1.10 4.08 -3.97
N GLU A 43 0.19 3.73 -3.90
CA GLU A 43 0.90 3.03 -4.97
C GLU A 43 0.31 1.63 -5.21
N ALA A 44 0.09 0.85 -4.15
CA ALA A 44 -0.49 -0.49 -4.25
C ALA A 44 -1.93 -0.47 -4.80
N VAL A 45 -2.76 0.44 -4.27
CA VAL A 45 -4.14 0.64 -4.74
C VAL A 45 -4.12 1.05 -6.20
N SER A 46 -3.31 2.05 -6.59
CA SER A 46 -3.24 2.52 -7.98
C SER A 46 -2.74 1.45 -8.95
N ALA A 47 -1.87 0.54 -8.49
CA ALA A 47 -1.42 -0.63 -9.26
C ALA A 47 -2.43 -1.80 -9.25
N GLY A 48 -3.42 -1.78 -8.36
CA GLY A 48 -4.38 -2.87 -8.20
C GLY A 48 -3.81 -4.11 -7.51
N VAL A 49 -2.82 -3.93 -6.64
CA VAL A 49 -2.09 -5.00 -5.96
C VAL A 49 -2.58 -5.13 -4.51
N PRO A 50 -2.97 -6.33 -4.03
CA PRO A 50 -3.36 -6.51 -2.64
C PRO A 50 -2.17 -6.45 -1.69
N MET A 51 -2.43 -6.18 -0.42
CA MET A 51 -1.39 -5.89 0.56
C MET A 51 -1.32 -6.91 1.70
N VAL A 52 -0.11 -7.30 2.09
CA VAL A 52 0.15 -7.85 3.42
C VAL A 52 0.56 -6.68 4.31
N THR A 53 -0.27 -6.37 5.31
CA THR A 53 -0.10 -5.20 6.16
C THR A 53 0.78 -5.52 7.37
N TRP A 54 1.77 -4.68 7.62
CA TRP A 54 2.71 -4.79 8.73
C TRP A 54 2.98 -3.42 9.35
N PRO A 55 1.99 -2.78 10.00
CA PRO A 55 2.17 -1.45 10.60
C PRO A 55 3.28 -1.44 11.66
N ARG A 56 3.93 -0.28 11.83
CA ARG A 56 5.03 -0.05 12.77
C ARG A 56 4.77 1.14 13.68
N TYR A 57 4.35 2.28 13.14
CA TYR A 57 4.19 3.53 13.88
C TYR A 57 3.24 4.51 13.17
N THR A 58 3.06 5.71 13.72
CA THR A 58 2.19 6.79 13.22
C THR A 58 0.76 6.32 12.94
N ASP A 59 0.21 6.75 11.81
CA ASP A 59 -1.10 6.44 11.26
C ASP A 59 -1.20 5.02 10.67
N GLN A 60 -0.12 4.25 10.63
CA GLN A 60 -0.06 2.98 9.90
C GLN A 60 -1.06 1.93 10.41
N PHE A 61 -1.38 1.93 11.70
CA PHE A 61 -2.38 1.02 12.28
C PHE A 61 -3.81 1.40 11.84
N TYR A 62 -4.12 2.70 11.71
CA TYR A 62 -5.39 3.14 11.13
C TYR A 62 -5.48 2.81 9.65
N ASN A 63 -4.37 3.00 8.94
CA ASN A 63 -4.28 2.65 7.53
C ASN A 63 -4.42 1.15 7.30
N GLU A 64 -3.86 0.31 8.18
CA GLU A 64 -4.10 -1.14 8.16
C GLU A 64 -5.60 -1.45 8.29
N LYS A 65 -6.30 -0.83 9.25
CA LYS A 65 -7.75 -1.02 9.43
C LYS A 65 -8.54 -0.62 8.18
N LEU A 66 -8.20 0.50 7.55
CA LEU A 66 -8.78 0.90 6.28
C LEU A 66 -8.54 -0.15 5.19
N VAL A 67 -7.31 -0.65 5.04
CA VAL A 67 -6.96 -1.64 4.01
C VAL A 67 -7.62 -3.00 4.25
N VAL A 68 -7.60 -3.50 5.48
CA VAL A 68 -8.01 -4.87 5.80
C VAL A 68 -9.50 -4.98 6.10
N GLU A 69 -10.08 -4.04 6.85
CA GLU A 69 -11.45 -4.17 7.37
C GLU A 69 -12.47 -3.40 6.52
N VAL A 70 -12.09 -2.24 5.98
CA VAL A 70 -13.02 -1.40 5.22
C VAL A 70 -12.94 -1.69 3.72
N LEU A 71 -11.72 -1.62 3.17
CA LEU A 71 -11.50 -1.84 1.74
C LEU A 71 -11.34 -3.33 1.41
N GLU A 72 -11.01 -4.18 2.38
CA GLU A 72 -10.78 -5.63 2.23
C GLU A 72 -9.78 -5.96 1.10
N LEU A 73 -8.68 -5.22 1.03
CA LEU A 73 -7.64 -5.34 -0.01
C LEU A 73 -6.41 -6.11 0.46
N GLY A 74 -6.45 -6.70 1.64
CA GLY A 74 -5.25 -7.25 2.25
C GLY A 74 -5.48 -8.11 3.48
N VAL A 75 -4.38 -8.60 4.02
CA VAL A 75 -4.35 -9.42 5.24
C VAL A 75 -3.25 -8.90 6.16
N SER A 76 -3.51 -8.90 7.47
CA SER A 76 -2.53 -8.48 8.48
C SER A 76 -1.57 -9.60 8.84
N VAL A 77 -0.32 -9.23 9.16
CA VAL A 77 0.62 -10.12 9.85
C VAL A 77 0.40 -10.17 11.37
N GLY A 78 -0.56 -9.39 11.88
CA GLY A 78 -0.92 -9.36 13.30
C GLY A 78 0.01 -8.53 14.17
N ALA A 79 0.75 -7.58 13.60
CA ALA A 79 1.57 -6.64 14.36
C ALA A 79 0.68 -5.73 15.24
N LYS A 80 0.99 -5.66 16.54
CA LYS A 80 0.21 -4.89 17.52
C LYS A 80 1.00 -3.80 18.22
N ASP A 81 2.33 -3.94 18.24
CA ASP A 81 3.19 -3.05 19.02
C ASP A 81 3.49 -1.78 18.23
N TYR A 82 3.11 -0.64 18.81
CA TYR A 82 3.46 0.66 18.26
C TYR A 82 4.91 0.99 18.64
N VAL A 83 5.77 1.14 17.63
CA VAL A 83 7.18 1.50 17.84
C VAL A 83 7.27 2.97 18.24
N SER A 84 7.60 3.22 19.51
CA SER A 84 7.91 4.56 20.01
C SER A 84 9.29 5.01 19.53
N SER A 85 9.46 6.31 19.32
CA SER A 85 10.77 6.91 19.06
C SER A 85 11.75 6.76 20.24
N THR A 86 11.22 6.52 21.43
CA THR A 86 12.03 6.35 22.67
C THR A 86 12.48 4.91 22.90
N GLU A 87 11.84 3.92 22.27
CA GLU A 87 12.13 2.50 22.44
C GLU A 87 12.09 1.77 21.08
N PRO A 88 12.99 2.10 20.15
CA PRO A 88 12.96 1.56 18.79
C PRO A 88 13.22 0.04 18.72
N GLU A 89 13.81 -0.51 19.78
CA GLU A 89 14.19 -1.93 19.89
C GLU A 89 13.06 -2.80 20.50
N ALA A 90 12.11 -2.19 21.20
CA ALA A 90 10.98 -2.87 21.83
C ALA A 90 9.87 -3.14 20.80
N HIS A 91 10.11 -4.06 19.87
CA HIS A 91 9.09 -4.50 18.92
C HIS A 91 8.92 -6.02 18.93
N GLN A 92 7.68 -6.48 18.89
CA GLN A 92 7.36 -7.87 18.65
C GLN A 92 7.97 -8.33 17.32
N VAL A 93 8.77 -9.40 17.40
CA VAL A 93 9.25 -10.13 16.23
C VAL A 93 8.11 -10.97 15.70
N ILE A 94 7.69 -10.70 14.46
CA ILE A 94 6.73 -11.53 13.74
C ILE A 94 7.46 -12.73 13.15
N GLY A 95 7.00 -13.93 13.50
CA GLY A 95 7.62 -15.18 13.03
C GLY A 95 7.50 -15.37 11.52
N GLY A 96 8.55 -15.91 10.90
CA GLY A 96 8.59 -16.18 9.45
C GLY A 96 7.43 -17.03 8.92
N GLY A 97 6.92 -17.95 9.74
CA GLY A 97 5.75 -18.77 9.41
C GLY A 97 4.47 -17.94 9.22
N VAL A 98 4.25 -16.92 10.06
CA VAL A 98 3.11 -16.01 9.96
C VAL A 98 3.20 -15.19 8.67
N ILE A 99 4.39 -14.66 8.37
CA ILE A 99 4.63 -13.89 7.13
C ILE A 99 4.35 -14.77 5.90
N ALA A 100 4.89 -16.00 5.90
CA ALA A 100 4.70 -16.94 4.80
C ALA A 100 3.24 -17.37 4.64
N GLU A 101 2.47 -17.48 5.73
CA GLU A 101 1.04 -17.77 5.68
C GLU A 101 0.23 -16.60 5.12
N SER A 102 0.51 -15.36 5.56
CA SER A 102 -0.16 -14.16 5.06
C SER A 102 0.08 -13.95 3.56
N VAL A 103 1.31 -14.15 3.09
CA VAL A 103 1.62 -14.13 1.64
C VAL A 103 0.87 -15.24 0.90
N ARG A 104 0.94 -16.49 1.39
CA ARG A 104 0.20 -17.61 0.77
C ARG A 104 -1.30 -17.35 0.68
N ARG A 105 -1.90 -16.73 1.69
CA ARG A 105 -3.32 -16.38 1.70
C ARG A 105 -3.72 -15.47 0.55
N LEU A 106 -2.87 -14.53 0.16
CA LEU A 106 -3.13 -13.66 -0.99
C LEU A 106 -2.81 -14.32 -2.33
N MET A 107 -1.89 -15.28 -2.38
CA MET A 107 -1.44 -15.92 -3.63
C MET A 107 -2.29 -17.13 -4.03
N GLU A 108 -2.94 -17.81 -3.07
CA GLU A 108 -3.80 -18.97 -3.30
C GLU A 108 -5.22 -18.57 -3.77
N VAL A 109 -6.06 -19.58 -4.02
CA VAL A 109 -7.46 -19.42 -4.45
C VAL A 109 -8.27 -18.56 -3.48
N ARG A 110 -8.04 -18.73 -2.17
CA ARG A 110 -8.69 -17.93 -1.12
C ARG A 110 -8.40 -16.42 -1.20
N GLY A 111 -7.34 -16.01 -1.90
CA GLY A 111 -6.97 -14.62 -2.13
C GLY A 111 -7.56 -14.02 -3.41
N GLU A 112 -8.24 -14.80 -4.25
CA GLU A 112 -8.73 -14.35 -5.56
C GLU A 112 -9.72 -13.20 -5.46
N ALA A 113 -10.66 -13.27 -4.51
CA ALA A 113 -11.62 -12.20 -4.27
C ALA A 113 -10.92 -10.89 -3.86
N ILE A 114 -9.89 -10.97 -3.02
CA ILE A 114 -9.10 -9.81 -2.58
C ILE A 114 -8.31 -9.23 -3.77
N ARG A 115 -7.66 -10.07 -4.59
CA ARG A 115 -6.95 -9.63 -5.80
C ARG A 115 -7.89 -8.92 -6.78
N LYS A 116 -9.07 -9.48 -7.02
CA LYS A 116 -10.09 -8.87 -7.88
C LYS A 116 -10.56 -7.52 -7.34
N LYS A 117 -10.83 -7.44 -6.04
CA LYS A 117 -11.24 -6.18 -5.39
C LYS A 117 -10.15 -5.10 -5.48
N ALA A 118 -8.88 -5.48 -5.31
CA ALA A 118 -7.74 -4.58 -5.49
C ALA A 118 -7.64 -4.06 -6.93
N GLN A 119 -7.79 -4.94 -7.93
CA GLN A 119 -7.81 -4.55 -9.35
C GLN A 119 -8.96 -3.58 -9.65
N ASP A 120 -10.18 -3.89 -9.20
CA ASP A 120 -11.36 -3.05 -9.38
C ASP A 120 -11.18 -1.66 -8.75
N LEU A 121 -10.64 -1.60 -7.54
CA LEU A 121 -10.36 -0.33 -6.88
C LEU A 121 -9.23 0.44 -7.56
N GLY A 122 -8.21 -0.24 -8.08
CA GLY A 122 -7.12 0.40 -8.82
C GLY A 122 -7.58 1.08 -10.10
N VAL A 123 -8.56 0.50 -10.81
CA VAL A 123 -9.23 1.18 -11.93
C VAL A 123 -9.92 2.45 -11.47
N LYS A 124 -10.70 2.39 -10.38
CA LYS A 124 -11.39 3.57 -9.83
C LYS A 124 -10.41 4.66 -9.40
N ALA A 125 -9.29 4.28 -8.76
CA ALA A 125 -8.27 5.21 -8.30
C ALA A 125 -7.62 5.97 -9.46
N ARG A 126 -7.25 5.29 -10.55
CA ARG A 126 -6.71 5.93 -11.75
C ARG A 126 -7.74 6.84 -12.42
N ASN A 127 -8.97 6.35 -12.61
CA ASN A 127 -10.05 7.12 -13.22
C ASN A 127 -10.39 8.39 -12.43
N ALA A 128 -10.25 8.39 -11.10
CA ALA A 128 -10.48 9.57 -10.27
C ALA A 128 -9.51 10.72 -10.59
N ALA A 129 -8.28 10.39 -11.00
CA ALA A 129 -7.23 11.36 -11.34
C ALA A 129 -7.22 11.77 -12.82
N GLU A 130 -7.84 10.98 -13.71
CA GLU A 130 -7.95 11.28 -15.13
C GLU A 130 -8.93 12.44 -15.42
N LYS A 131 -8.85 13.02 -16.63
CA LYS A 131 -9.74 14.11 -17.05
C LYS A 131 -11.20 13.64 -17.01
N GLY A 132 -12.02 14.36 -16.24
CA GLY A 132 -13.42 13.99 -15.98
C GLY A 132 -13.61 13.17 -14.69
N GLY A 133 -12.53 12.77 -14.03
CA GLY A 133 -12.53 12.13 -12.73
C GLY A 133 -12.84 13.09 -11.58
N SER A 134 -13.20 12.52 -10.42
CA SER A 134 -13.59 13.29 -9.23
C SER A 134 -12.45 14.16 -8.70
N SER A 135 -11.26 13.60 -8.49
CA SER A 135 -10.11 14.32 -7.95
C SER A 135 -9.56 15.35 -8.95
N TYR A 136 -9.58 15.04 -10.26
CA TYR A 136 -9.29 16.02 -11.30
C TYR A 136 -10.24 17.24 -11.21
N GLY A 137 -11.53 16.97 -11.05
CA GLY A 137 -12.55 18.01 -10.87
C GLY A 137 -12.38 18.82 -9.57
N ASP A 138 -12.04 18.18 -8.46
CA ASP A 138 -11.79 18.83 -7.17
C ASP A 138 -10.60 19.79 -7.23
N ILE A 139 -9.49 19.39 -7.85
CA ILE A 139 -8.35 20.28 -8.07
C ILE A 139 -8.76 21.48 -8.92
N GLY A 140 -9.54 21.27 -9.98
CA GLY A 140 -10.08 22.35 -10.80
C GLY A 140 -10.95 23.34 -10.00
N ARG A 141 -11.83 22.83 -9.14
CA ARG A 141 -12.65 23.66 -8.22
C ARG A 141 -11.78 24.47 -7.27
N LEU A 142 -10.79 23.82 -6.64
CA LEU A 142 -9.86 24.49 -5.72
C LEU A 142 -9.11 25.63 -6.43
N VAL A 143 -8.57 25.38 -7.63
CA VAL A 143 -7.85 26.39 -8.41
C VAL A 143 -8.77 27.57 -8.74
N ASN A 144 -10.00 27.30 -9.18
CA ASN A 144 -10.97 28.35 -9.47
C ASN A 144 -11.28 29.21 -8.25
N GLU A 145 -11.49 28.59 -7.09
CA GLU A 145 -11.76 29.30 -5.84
C GLU A 145 -10.58 30.20 -5.44
N LEU A 146 -9.35 29.70 -5.54
CA LEU A 146 -8.14 30.49 -5.26
C LEU A 146 -7.99 31.68 -6.23
N MET A 147 -8.35 31.51 -7.50
CA MET A 147 -8.32 32.60 -8.48
C MET A 147 -9.35 33.69 -8.15
N VAL A 148 -10.59 33.30 -7.79
CA VAL A 148 -11.64 34.24 -7.39
C VAL A 148 -11.21 35.05 -6.16
N ARG A 149 -10.68 34.38 -5.13
CA ARG A 149 -10.19 35.04 -3.91
C ARG A 149 -9.06 36.03 -4.20
N ARG A 150 -8.13 35.69 -5.10
CA ARG A 150 -7.02 36.56 -5.49
C ARG A 150 -7.49 37.82 -6.21
N SER A 151 -8.49 37.72 -7.08
CA SER A 151 -9.05 38.88 -7.78
C SER A 151 -9.79 39.81 -6.82
N ALA A 152 -10.57 39.25 -5.89
CA ALA A 152 -11.29 40.02 -4.88
C ALA A 152 -10.40 40.73 -3.85
N GLN A 153 -9.11 40.39 -3.77
CA GLN A 153 -8.11 41.08 -2.93
C GLN A 153 -7.38 42.21 -3.66
N ARG A 154 -7.59 42.36 -4.97
CA ARG A 154 -6.94 43.38 -5.82
C ARG A 154 -7.85 44.56 -6.14
N ASP A 155 -9.14 44.43 -5.85
CA ASP A 155 -10.17 45.47 -5.91
C ASP A 155 -10.41 46.02 -4.50
#